data_AF-A0A6M1SD68-F1
#
_entry.id   AF-A0A6M1SD68-F1
#
_cell.length_a   1.000
_cell.length_b   1.000
_cell.length_c   1.000
_cell.angle_alpha   90.00
_cell.angle_beta   90.00
_cell.angle_gamma   90.00
#
_symmetry.space_group_name_H-M   'P 1'
#
loop_
_entity.id
_entity.type
_entity.pdbx_description
1 polymer ?
#
loop_
_entity_poly.entity_id
_entity_poly.type
_entity_poly.pdbx_seq_one_letter_code
_entity_poly.pdbx_strand_id
1 'polypeptide(L)'
;MQVISTQVHEDAGRKPGFTVEFVCDGGEIVSVHMKQTEVNGINRHNALEKARAFLLEVGSFAGADDRSAVHDRLGTDETGLSDAVLSARRSQDAEELETQLEEGLEDSFPASDPVSATYSSTPGRTGRH
;
A
#
# COMPACT_ATOMS: atom_id res chain seq x y z
N MET A 1 7.89 -8.20 -13.34
CA MET A 1 7.58 -9.30 -12.41
C MET A 1 6.12 -9.69 -12.56
N GLN A 2 5.80 -10.48 -13.57
CA GLN A 2 4.48 -11.03 -13.82
C GLN A 2 4.55 -12.56 -13.77
N VAL A 3 3.57 -13.19 -13.12
CA VAL A 3 3.43 -14.65 -13.13
C VAL A 3 2.95 -15.08 -14.52
N ILE A 4 3.75 -15.89 -15.20
CA ILE A 4 3.47 -16.40 -16.55
C ILE A 4 2.87 -17.81 -16.54
N SER A 5 3.10 -18.58 -15.48
CA SER A 5 2.54 -19.92 -15.32
C SER A 5 2.29 -20.24 -13.86
N THR A 6 1.26 -21.06 -13.62
CA THR A 6 0.93 -21.57 -12.29
C THR A 6 0.62 -23.05 -12.39
N GLN A 7 1.30 -23.86 -11.59
CA GLN A 7 1.10 -25.31 -11.54
C GLN A 7 0.72 -25.71 -10.13
N VAL A 8 -0.24 -26.63 -10.01
CA VAL A 8 -0.70 -27.14 -8.71
C VAL A 8 -0.46 -28.65 -8.69
N HIS A 9 0.43 -29.08 -7.81
CA HIS A 9 0.78 -30.46 -7.59
C HIS A 9 0.14 -30.94 -6.29
N GLU A 10 -0.52 -32.10 -6.35
CA GLU A 10 -0.93 -32.81 -5.14
C GLU A 10 0.25 -33.64 -4.63
N ASP A 11 0.69 -33.35 -3.42
CA ASP A 11 1.62 -34.21 -2.71
C ASP A 11 0.82 -35.34 -2.06
N ALA A 12 0.84 -36.50 -2.71
CA ALA A 12 0.26 -37.74 -2.22
C ALA A 12 1.20 -38.49 -1.25
N GLY A 13 2.00 -37.75 -0.48
CA GLY A 13 2.93 -38.31 0.50
C GLY A 13 2.23 -38.87 1.74
N ARG A 14 3.03 -39.12 2.80
CA ARG A 14 2.54 -39.68 4.07
C ARG A 14 1.52 -38.78 4.80
N LYS A 15 1.44 -37.51 4.41
CA LYS A 15 0.41 -36.53 4.82
C LYS A 15 -0.05 -35.82 3.55
N PRO A 16 -1.35 -35.70 3.29
CA PRO A 16 -1.82 -35.04 2.09
C PRO A 16 -1.38 -33.57 2.12
N GLY A 17 -0.90 -33.08 0.98
CA GLY A 17 -0.39 -31.72 0.83
C GLY A 17 -0.58 -31.21 -0.58
N PHE A 18 -0.41 -29.90 -0.76
CA PHE A 18 -0.51 -29.24 -2.05
C PHE A 18 0.71 -28.35 -2.23
N THR A 19 1.31 -28.42 -3.41
CA THR A 19 2.41 -27.56 -3.81
C THR A 19 1.93 -26.71 -4.97
N VAL A 20 2.05 -25.39 -4.85
CA VAL A 20 1.75 -24.44 -5.92
C VAL A 20 3.05 -23.82 -6.39
N GLU A 21 3.33 -23.92 -7.67
CA GLU A 21 4.50 -23.33 -8.31
C GLU A 21 4.09 -22.16 -9.19
N PHE A 22 4.68 -21.00 -8.95
CA PHE A 22 4.53 -19.81 -9.76
C PHE A 22 5.82 -19.60 -10.54
N VAL A 23 5.71 -19.58 -11.86
CA VAL A 23 6.83 -19.25 -12.75
C VAL A 23 6.66 -17.81 -13.20
N CYS A 24 7.68 -16.99 -12.96
CA CYS A 24 7.72 -15.58 -13.32
C CYS A 24 8.43 -15.37 -14.66
N ASP A 25 8.13 -14.25 -15.31
CA ASP A 25 8.76 -13.85 -16.58
C ASP A 25 10.29 -13.68 -16.47
N GLY A 26 10.79 -13.37 -15.27
CA GLY A 26 12.23 -13.26 -14.96
C GLY A 26 12.98 -14.58 -14.86
N GLY A 27 12.31 -15.73 -15.08
CA GLY A 27 12.90 -17.07 -14.88
C GLY A 27 12.94 -17.51 -13.42
N GLU A 28 12.41 -16.70 -12.50
CA GLU A 28 12.26 -17.01 -11.09
C GLU A 28 11.10 -17.98 -10.89
N ILE A 29 11.26 -18.93 -9.97
CA ILE A 29 10.22 -19.89 -9.61
C ILE A 29 9.96 -19.79 -8.12
N VAL A 30 8.71 -19.55 -7.75
CA VAL A 30 8.26 -19.49 -6.35
C VAL A 30 7.41 -20.72 -6.07
N SER A 31 7.85 -21.58 -5.16
CA SER A 31 7.14 -22.80 -4.77
C SER A 31 6.57 -22.65 -3.36
N VAL A 32 5.25 -22.75 -3.24
CA VAL A 32 4.53 -22.70 -1.96
C VAL A 32 4.06 -24.10 -1.62
N HIS A 33 4.66 -24.69 -0.58
CA HIS A 33 4.32 -26.03 -0.10
C HIS A 33 3.42 -25.95 1.12
N MET A 34 2.20 -26.47 1.01
CA MET A 34 1.19 -26.43 2.07
C MET A 34 0.79 -27.83 2.50
N LYS A 35 0.93 -28.13 3.80
CA LYS A 35 0.47 -29.40 4.37
C LYS A 35 -1.01 -29.29 4.72
N GLN A 36 -1.79 -30.32 4.37
CA GLN A 36 -3.17 -30.42 4.83
C GLN A 36 -3.14 -30.79 6.32
N THR A 37 -3.85 -29.99 7.10
CA THR A 37 -4.09 -30.23 8.53
C THR A 37 -5.60 -30.31 8.72
N GLU A 38 -6.07 -30.96 9.78
CA GLU A 38 -7.50 -31.12 10.08
C GLU A 38 -8.28 -29.79 10.08
N VAL A 39 -7.62 -28.71 10.50
CA VAL A 39 -8.16 -27.33 10.50
C VAL A 39 -8.04 -26.65 9.14
N ASN A 40 -7.02 -27.00 8.36
CA ASN A 40 -6.71 -26.37 7.09
C ASN A 40 -7.07 -27.34 5.96
N GLY A 41 -8.37 -27.47 5.68
CA GLY A 41 -8.88 -28.22 4.54
C GLY A 41 -8.36 -27.60 3.25
N ILE A 42 -7.27 -28.14 2.70
CA ILE A 42 -6.67 -27.72 1.44
C ILE A 42 -7.07 -28.76 0.38
N ASN A 43 -7.50 -28.27 -0.78
CA ASN A 43 -7.96 -29.00 -1.95
C ASN A 43 -7.45 -28.27 -3.21
N ARG A 44 -7.42 -28.92 -4.39
CA ARG A 44 -6.96 -28.30 -5.66
C ARG A 44 -7.57 -26.92 -5.92
N HIS A 45 -8.86 -26.77 -5.63
CA HIS A 45 -9.63 -25.56 -5.89
C HIS A 45 -9.27 -24.39 -4.96
N ASN A 46 -8.81 -24.66 -3.72
CA ASN A 46 -8.49 -23.61 -2.75
C ASN A 46 -6.97 -23.47 -2.48
N ALA A 47 -6.16 -24.41 -2.96
CA ALA A 47 -4.71 -24.39 -2.81
C ALA A 47 -4.11 -23.13 -3.44
N LEU A 48 -4.60 -22.74 -4.62
CA LEU A 48 -4.12 -21.55 -5.31
C LEU A 48 -4.42 -20.26 -4.53
N GLU A 49 -5.67 -20.09 -4.10
CA GLU A 49 -6.10 -18.91 -3.36
C GLU A 49 -5.37 -18.80 -2.02
N LYS A 50 -5.19 -19.94 -1.33
CA LYS A 50 -4.42 -19.97 -0.08
C LYS A 50 -2.94 -19.68 -0.32
N ALA A 51 -2.32 -20.22 -1.37
CA ALA A 51 -0.93 -19.94 -1.69
C ALA A 51 -0.69 -18.44 -1.97
N ARG A 52 -1.63 -17.78 -2.66
CA ARG A 52 -1.60 -16.32 -2.86
C ARG A 52 -1.72 -15.55 -1.55
N ALA A 53 -2.65 -15.94 -0.68
CA ALA A 53 -2.80 -15.32 0.64
C ALA A 53 -1.53 -15.46 1.48
N PHE A 54 -0.92 -16.65 1.50
CA PHE A 54 0.35 -16.89 2.17
C PHE A 54 1.47 -16.00 1.64
N LEU A 55 1.58 -15.84 0.32
CA LEU A 55 2.61 -14.97 -0.29
C LEU A 55 2.41 -13.50 0.06
N LEU A 56 1.16 -13.01 0.08
CA LEU A 56 0.85 -11.64 0.47
C LEU A 56 1.20 -11.38 1.95
N GLU A 57 0.87 -12.34 2.81
CA GLU A 57 1.17 -12.29 4.23
C GLU A 57 2.69 -12.28 4.48
N VAL A 58 3.44 -13.17 3.83
CA VAL A 58 4.93 -13.19 3.89
C VAL A 58 5.53 -11.88 3.39
N GLY A 59 5.03 -11.33 2.28
CA GLY A 59 5.48 -10.03 1.77
C GLY A 59 5.21 -8.87 2.75
N SER A 60 4.15 -8.97 3.55
CA SER A 60 3.82 -7.96 4.57
C SER A 60 4.76 -8.01 5.77
N PHE A 61 5.25 -9.20 6.13
CA PHE A 61 6.18 -9.39 7.25
C PHE A 61 7.58 -8.81 7.00
N ALA A 62 8.06 -8.85 5.75
CA ALA A 62 9.39 -8.36 5.40
C ALA A 62 9.59 -6.84 5.59
N GLY A 63 8.50 -6.08 5.76
CA GLY A 63 8.56 -4.65 6.06
C GLY A 63 8.63 -4.30 7.54
N ALA A 64 8.54 -5.25 8.47
CA ALA A 64 8.43 -4.95 9.90
C ALA A 64 9.78 -4.61 10.58
N ASP A 65 10.90 -5.13 10.07
CA ASP A 65 12.22 -4.96 10.70
C ASP A 65 12.91 -3.63 10.33
N ASP A 66 12.55 -3.01 9.20
CA ASP A 66 13.22 -1.80 8.68
C ASP A 66 12.36 -0.51 8.77
N ARG A 67 11.17 -0.57 9.39
CA ARG A 67 10.20 0.53 9.36
C ARG A 67 10.35 1.60 10.47
N SER A 68 11.35 1.50 11.35
CA SER A 68 11.54 2.53 12.39
C SER A 68 12.39 3.74 11.94
N ALA A 69 13.08 3.69 10.80
CA ALA A 69 14.07 4.72 10.45
C ALA A 69 13.80 5.46 9.13
N VAL A 70 12.83 5.06 8.31
CA VAL A 70 12.67 5.61 6.95
C VAL A 70 11.25 6.02 6.56
N HIS A 71 10.28 5.94 7.47
CA HIS A 71 8.89 6.37 7.23
C HIS A 71 8.68 7.89 7.32
N ASP A 72 9.63 8.69 6.82
CA ASP A 72 9.50 10.16 6.77
C ASP A 72 9.72 10.74 5.36
N ARG A 73 10.30 10.00 4.39
CA ARG A 73 10.80 10.66 3.16
C ARG A 73 10.54 10.01 1.81
N LEU A 74 9.69 9.00 1.71
CA LEU A 74 9.27 8.53 0.38
C LEU A 74 7.80 8.12 0.40
N GLY A 75 6.94 9.11 0.15
CA GLY A 75 5.71 8.83 -0.58
C GLY A 75 6.07 8.34 -2.00
N THR A 76 5.13 7.62 -2.61
CA THR A 76 5.15 7.02 -3.97
C THR A 76 5.58 5.54 -3.95
N ASP A 77 4.68 4.56 -3.89
CA ASP A 77 3.65 4.09 -4.85
C ASP A 77 4.15 2.96 -5.76
N GLU A 78 3.56 1.77 -5.63
CA GLU A 78 3.35 0.80 -6.73
C GLU A 78 2.00 0.05 -6.58
N THR A 79 1.09 0.50 -5.69
CA THR A 79 -0.29 -0.02 -5.63
C THR A 79 -1.36 1.05 -5.42
N GLY A 80 -1.06 2.35 -5.49
CA GLY A 80 -2.06 3.42 -5.47
C GLY A 80 -2.85 3.59 -4.18
N LEU A 81 -2.52 2.85 -3.12
CA LEU A 81 -3.31 2.81 -1.89
C LEU A 81 -2.41 3.26 -0.74
N SER A 82 -2.63 4.49 -0.29
CA SER A 82 -2.02 4.99 0.95
C SER A 82 -2.46 4.14 2.14
N ASP A 83 -1.62 4.07 3.17
CA ASP A 83 -1.89 3.33 4.41
C ASP A 83 -3.22 3.79 5.06
N ALA A 84 -3.55 5.07 4.93
CA ALA A 84 -4.84 5.63 5.29
C ALA A 84 -6.03 4.99 4.53
N VAL A 85 -5.89 4.73 3.22
CA VAL A 85 -6.91 4.07 2.40
C VAL A 85 -7.06 2.59 2.78
N LEU A 86 -5.96 1.92 3.16
CA LEU A 86 -5.99 0.54 3.64
C LEU A 86 -6.66 0.45 5.03
N SER A 87 -6.39 1.40 5.93
CA SER A 87 -7.05 1.52 7.23
C SER A 87 -8.55 1.81 7.07
N ALA A 88 -8.91 2.76 6.20
CA ALA A 88 -10.30 3.14 5.92
C ALA A 88 -11.13 1.99 5.32
N ARG A 89 -10.58 1.22 4.36
CA ARG A 89 -11.28 0.04 3.80
C ARG A 89 -11.49 -1.06 4.84
N ARG A 90 -10.59 -1.17 5.82
CA ARG A 90 -10.70 -2.13 6.92
C ARG A 90 -11.75 -1.70 7.95
N SER A 91 -11.93 -0.40 8.15
CA SER A 91 -12.88 0.17 9.11
C SER A 91 -14.28 0.47 8.54
N GLN A 92 -14.52 0.44 7.23
CA GLN A 92 -15.84 0.65 6.59
C GLN A 92 -16.61 1.95 6.92
N ASP A 93 -16.09 2.83 7.77
CA ASP A 93 -16.76 4.09 8.15
C ASP A 93 -16.36 5.24 7.22
N ALA A 94 -17.06 5.35 6.09
CA ALA A 94 -16.93 6.48 5.16
C ALA A 94 -17.34 7.82 5.81
N GLU A 95 -18.28 7.80 6.75
CA GLU A 95 -18.77 9.02 7.42
C GLU A 95 -17.76 9.61 8.41
N GLU A 96 -16.99 8.77 9.11
CA GLU A 96 -15.89 9.26 9.96
C GLU A 96 -14.80 9.95 9.11
N LEU A 97 -14.61 9.47 7.88
CA LEU A 97 -13.65 10.01 6.93
C LEU A 97 -14.09 11.38 6.41
N GLU A 98 -15.37 11.52 6.06
CA GLU A 98 -15.96 12.81 5.66
C GLU A 98 -15.86 13.84 6.79
N THR A 99 -16.10 13.42 8.04
CA THR A 99 -16.01 14.30 9.22
C THR A 99 -14.59 14.82 9.44
N GLN A 100 -13.57 13.96 9.32
CA GLN A 100 -12.15 14.36 9.48
C GLN A 100 -11.66 15.27 8.35
N LEU A 101 -12.14 15.04 7.13
CA LEU A 101 -11.86 15.89 5.97
C LEU A 101 -12.42 17.29 6.16
N GLU A 102 -13.64 17.39 6.68
CA GLU A 102 -14.30 18.68 6.95
C GLU A 102 -13.58 19.47 8.06
N GLU A 103 -13.23 18.81 9.17
CA GLU A 103 -12.49 19.43 10.29
C GLU A 103 -11.13 20.01 9.84
N GLY A 104 -10.38 19.29 9.00
CA GLY A 104 -9.10 19.76 8.46
C GLY A 104 -9.21 20.87 7.42
N LEU A 105 -10.32 20.90 6.66
CA LEU A 105 -10.65 22.01 5.74
C LEU A 105 -11.03 23.26 6.53
N GLU A 106 -11.70 23.12 7.68
CA GLU A 106 -12.07 24.24 8.55
C GLU A 106 -10.84 24.88 9.24
N ASP A 107 -9.82 24.10 9.62
CA ASP A 107 -8.58 24.61 10.26
C ASP A 107 -7.58 25.24 9.25
N SER A 108 -7.68 24.92 7.96
CA SER A 108 -6.72 25.36 6.91
C SER A 108 -7.10 26.63 6.13
N PHE A 109 -8.11 27.39 6.57
CA PHE A 109 -8.38 28.71 6.01
C PHE A 109 -8.20 29.83 7.05
N PRO A 110 -6.95 30.26 7.31
CA PRO A 110 -6.77 31.65 7.69
C PRO A 110 -7.34 32.47 6.52
N ALA A 111 -8.40 33.23 6.74
CA ALA A 111 -8.92 34.20 5.79
C ALA A 111 -7.91 35.33 5.54
N SER A 112 -6.70 35.04 5.04
CA SER A 112 -5.59 35.99 4.95
C SER A 112 -4.46 35.45 4.06
N ASP A 113 -4.74 35.17 2.78
CA ASP A 113 -3.71 35.58 1.81
C ASP A 113 -3.54 37.09 2.04
N PRO A 114 -2.35 37.57 2.47
CA PRO A 114 -2.19 38.97 2.82
C PRO A 114 -2.61 39.81 1.61
N VAL A 115 -3.54 40.76 1.82
CA VAL A 115 -3.87 41.74 0.79
C VAL A 115 -2.56 42.39 0.37
N SER A 116 -2.16 42.13 -0.87
CA SER A 116 -0.96 42.70 -1.47
C SER A 116 -1.16 44.21 -1.62
N ALA A 117 -0.83 44.97 -0.57
CA ALA A 117 -0.85 46.41 -0.60
C ALA A 117 0.32 46.93 -1.45
N THR A 118 0.05 47.16 -2.73
CA THR A 118 1.02 47.81 -3.63
C THR A 118 0.96 49.33 -3.42
N TYR A 119 1.70 49.86 -2.45
CA TYR A 119 1.94 51.31 -2.35
C TYR A 119 3.18 51.68 -3.17
N SER A 120 2.96 52.21 -4.37
CA SER A 120 4.03 52.87 -5.15
C SER A 120 4.19 54.30 -4.66
N SER A 121 5.14 54.55 -3.76
CA SER A 121 5.61 55.90 -3.45
C SER A 121 6.90 56.16 -4.21
N THR A 122 6.82 56.84 -5.35
CA THR A 122 8.01 57.27 -6.10
C THR A 122 8.58 58.50 -5.38
N PRO A 123 9.77 58.41 -4.74
CA PRO A 123 10.36 59.55 -4.06
C PRO A 123 10.91 60.51 -5.12
N GLY A 124 10.48 61.76 -5.05
CA GLY A 124 11.01 62.83 -5.90
C GLY A 124 12.52 62.99 -5.69
N ARG A 125 13.28 62.90 -6.78
CA ARG A 125 14.63 63.47 -6.84
C ARG A 125 15.01 63.85 -8.26
N THR A 126 14.96 65.14 -8.56
CA THR A 126 15.91 65.76 -9.49
C THR A 126 16.26 67.13 -8.93
N GLY A 127 17.52 67.30 -8.55
CA GLY A 127 18.12 68.58 -8.27
C GLY A 127 19.06 68.98 -9.41
N ARG A 128 19.39 70.28 -9.39
CA ARG A 128 20.45 71.02 -10.09
C ARG A 128 20.18 71.46 -11.54
N HIS A 129 19.88 72.75 -11.67
CA HIS A 129 20.58 73.69 -12.55
C HIS A 129 21.02 74.90 -11.72
#